data_AF-A0A924TWQ0-F1
#
_entry.id   AF-A0A924TWQ0-F1
#
_cell.length_a   1.000
_cell.length_b   1.000
_cell.length_c   1.000
_cell.angle_alpha   90.00
_cell.angle_beta   90.00
_cell.angle_gamma   90.00
#
_symmetry.space_group_name_H-M   'P 1'
#
loop_
_entity.id
_entity.type
_entity.pdbx_description
1 polymer ?
#
loop_
_entity_poly.entity_id
_entity_poly.type
_entity_poly.pdbx_seq_one_letter_code
_entity_poly.pdbx_strand_id
1 'polypeptide(L)'
;MNPTLPLRALRHAALALALAAASLTALAKDVTLLNVSYDPTRELYADFNKAFARHWLAKTGDRVAVKQSHGGSGKQARSVIDGLEADVVTLALAYDIDELAAKARLVPADWQKRLPNNSAPYTSTIVFLVRKGNPKGIKDWDDLIKSGV
;
A
#
# COMPACT_ATOMS: atom_id res chain seq x y z
N MET A 1 -34.41 22.33 -52.13
CA MET A 1 -35.30 22.09 -50.97
C MET A 1 -34.42 21.88 -49.75
N ASN A 2 -34.32 22.87 -48.86
CA ASN A 2 -33.55 22.76 -47.61
C ASN A 2 -34.51 22.29 -46.51
N PRO A 3 -34.35 21.09 -45.92
CA PRO A 3 -35.19 20.68 -44.81
C PRO A 3 -34.79 21.49 -43.57
N THR A 4 -35.68 22.38 -43.13
CA THR A 4 -35.55 23.07 -41.84
C THR A 4 -35.92 22.12 -40.72
N LEU A 5 -34.92 21.68 -39.96
CA LEU A 5 -35.14 20.84 -38.78
C LEU A 5 -36.02 21.59 -37.75
N PRO A 6 -37.05 20.96 -37.18
CA PRO A 6 -37.95 21.63 -36.24
C PRO A 6 -37.19 22.01 -34.97
N LEU A 7 -37.36 23.26 -34.50
CA LEU A 7 -36.71 23.81 -33.29
C LEU A 7 -36.86 22.93 -32.03
N ARG A 8 -37.91 22.11 -31.96
CA ARG A 8 -38.09 21.12 -30.88
C ARG A 8 -37.09 19.97 -30.95
N ALA A 9 -36.75 19.46 -32.14
CA ALA A 9 -35.75 18.40 -32.31
C ALA A 9 -34.34 18.87 -31.91
N LEU A 10 -34.00 20.12 -32.20
CA LEU A 10 -32.75 20.77 -31.78
C LEU A 10 -32.61 20.87 -30.26
N ARG A 11 -33.72 21.14 -29.54
CA ARG A 11 -33.72 21.21 -28.07
C ARG A 11 -33.50 19.85 -27.40
N HIS A 12 -34.10 18.78 -27.94
CA HIS A 12 -33.93 17.43 -27.40
C HIS A 12 -32.53 16.87 -27.71
N ALA A 13 -31.99 17.16 -28.90
CA ALA A 13 -30.61 16.81 -29.25
C ALA A 13 -29.59 17.54 -28.37
N ALA A 14 -29.80 18.82 -28.08
CA ALA A 14 -28.93 19.59 -27.18
C ALA A 14 -28.98 19.08 -25.73
N LEU A 15 -30.16 18.69 -25.24
CA LEU A 15 -30.31 18.14 -23.89
C LEU A 15 -29.68 16.73 -23.76
N ALA A 16 -29.83 15.89 -24.79
CA ALA A 16 -29.18 14.58 -24.83
C ALA A 16 -27.65 14.69 -24.91
N LEU A 17 -27.12 15.67 -25.65
CA LEU A 17 -25.68 15.95 -25.72
C LEU A 17 -25.13 16.50 -24.40
N ALA A 18 -25.89 17.33 -23.69
CA ALA A 18 -25.52 17.84 -22.37
C ALA A 18 -25.52 16.73 -21.29
N LEU A 19 -26.50 15.82 -21.31
CA LEU A 19 -26.49 14.65 -20.42
C LEU A 19 -25.36 13.67 -20.75
N ALA A 20 -25.03 13.46 -22.03
CA ALA A 20 -23.91 12.63 -22.44
C ALA A 20 -22.55 13.24 -22.03
N ALA A 21 -22.42 14.57 -22.12
CA ALA A 21 -21.22 15.28 -21.67
C ALA A 21 -21.06 15.29 -20.14
N ALA A 22 -22.16 15.37 -19.38
CA ALA A 22 -22.13 15.26 -17.92
C ALA A 22 -21.76 13.85 -17.42
N SER A 23 -21.96 12.82 -18.25
CA SER A 23 -21.58 11.43 -17.95
C SER A 23 -20.06 11.17 -18.09
N LEU A 24 -19.31 12.08 -18.73
CA LEU A 24 -17.90 11.90 -19.08
C LEU A 24 -16.92 12.59 -18.12
N THR A 25 -17.40 13.39 -17.17
CA THR A 25 -16.57 13.91 -16.09
C THR A 25 -16.55 12.90 -14.94
N ALA A 26 -15.80 11.81 -15.12
CA ALA A 26 -15.27 11.09 -13.97
C ALA A 26 -14.42 12.10 -13.19
N LEU A 27 -14.95 12.61 -12.07
CA LEU A 27 -14.22 13.50 -11.17
C LEU A 27 -13.05 12.70 -10.59
N ALA A 28 -11.88 12.86 -11.19
CA ALA A 28 -10.61 12.37 -10.66
C ALA A 28 -10.45 12.86 -9.22
N LYS A 29 -10.37 11.92 -8.27
CA LYS A 29 -10.15 12.23 -6.86
C LYS A 29 -8.66 12.25 -6.56
N ASP A 30 -8.26 13.17 -5.69
CA ASP A 30 -6.96 13.13 -5.04
C ASP A 30 -7.10 12.33 -3.73
N VAL A 31 -6.41 11.19 -3.65
CA VAL A 31 -6.41 10.29 -2.50
C VAL A 31 -5.02 10.27 -1.88
N THR A 32 -4.93 10.46 -0.57
CA THR A 32 -3.69 10.27 0.18
C THR A 32 -3.85 9.08 1.10
N LEU A 33 -2.88 8.16 1.06
CA LEU A 33 -2.80 7.01 1.95
C LEU A 33 -1.55 7.11 2.82
N LEU A 34 -1.60 6.60 4.05
CA LEU A 34 -0.45 6.34 4.89
C LEU A 34 -0.20 4.83 5.00
N ASN A 35 0.97 4.39 4.50
CA ASN A 35 1.50 3.07 4.79
C ASN A 35 2.46 3.13 5.99
N VAL A 36 2.08 2.46 7.08
CA VAL A 36 2.97 2.21 8.23
C VAL A 36 3.64 0.85 8.05
N SER A 37 4.93 0.87 7.75
CA SER A 37 5.71 -0.32 7.36
C SER A 37 6.91 -0.58 8.29
N TYR A 38 7.50 -1.78 8.19
CA TYR A 38 8.76 -2.12 8.88
C TYR A 38 10.01 -1.59 8.15
N ASP A 39 11.12 -1.50 8.87
CA ASP A 39 12.27 -0.66 8.56
C ASP A 39 12.96 -0.88 7.18
N PRO A 40 13.29 -2.10 6.73
CA PRO A 40 14.06 -2.34 5.51
C PRO A 40 13.23 -2.24 4.21
N THR A 41 11.96 -1.82 4.26
CA THR A 41 11.10 -1.73 3.08
C THR A 41 11.05 -0.34 2.45
N ARG A 42 11.95 0.56 2.83
CA ARG A 42 11.97 1.97 2.39
C ARG A 42 12.05 2.08 0.87
N GLU A 43 13.03 1.42 0.28
CA GLU A 43 13.30 1.47 -1.16
C GLU A 43 12.21 0.71 -1.93
N LEU A 44 11.77 -0.44 -1.41
CA LEU A 44 10.66 -1.21 -1.99
C LEU A 44 9.41 -0.34 -2.17
N TYR A 45 8.96 0.32 -1.10
CA TYR A 45 7.75 1.14 -1.17
C TYR A 45 7.98 2.47 -1.89
N ALA A 46 9.20 3.02 -1.92
CA ALA A 46 9.49 4.18 -2.75
C ALA A 46 9.23 3.90 -4.25
N ASP A 47 9.56 2.70 -4.72
CA ASP A 47 9.33 2.30 -6.12
C ASP A 47 7.93 1.74 -6.36
N PHE A 48 7.44 0.88 -5.46
CA PHE A 48 6.10 0.30 -5.55
C PHE A 48 5.02 1.39 -5.51
N ASN A 49 5.14 2.40 -4.65
CA ASN A 49 4.14 3.47 -4.55
C ASN A 49 4.04 4.28 -5.85
N LYS A 50 5.18 4.56 -6.52
CA LYS A 50 5.18 5.24 -7.83
C LYS A 50 4.52 4.37 -8.89
N ALA A 51 4.79 3.06 -8.88
CA ALA A 51 4.17 2.12 -9.81
C ALA A 51 2.66 2.01 -9.59
N PHE A 52 2.23 1.88 -8.33
CA PHE A 52 0.83 1.82 -7.93
C PHE A 52 0.07 3.10 -8.30
N ALA A 53 0.62 4.29 -8.01
CA ALA A 53 -0.01 5.56 -8.34
C ALA A 53 -0.23 5.71 -9.86
N ARG A 54 0.77 5.37 -10.69
CA ARG A 54 0.62 5.36 -12.15
C ARG A 54 -0.44 4.37 -12.62
N HIS A 55 -0.41 3.15 -12.07
CA HIS A 55 -1.38 2.11 -12.40
C HIS A 55 -2.81 2.57 -12.05
N TRP A 56 -3.00 3.15 -10.87
CA TRP A 56 -4.31 3.57 -10.40
C TRP A 56 -4.86 4.75 -11.20
N LEU A 57 -4.02 5.74 -11.52
CA LEU A 57 -4.40 6.86 -12.38
C LEU A 57 -4.83 6.38 -13.78
N ALA A 58 -4.07 5.48 -14.39
CA ALA A 58 -4.42 4.92 -15.69
C ALA A 58 -5.71 4.09 -15.65
N LYS A 59 -5.97 3.39 -14.54
CA LYS A 59 -7.12 2.50 -14.38
C LYS A 59 -8.41 3.24 -14.03
N THR A 60 -8.33 4.30 -13.22
CA THR A 60 -9.50 4.92 -12.58
C THR A 60 -9.64 6.41 -12.86
N GLY A 61 -8.56 7.09 -13.26
CA GLY A 61 -8.49 8.55 -13.30
C GLY A 61 -8.12 9.20 -11.97
N ASP A 62 -8.15 8.47 -10.84
CA ASP A 62 -7.81 9.01 -9.52
C ASP A 62 -6.30 9.13 -9.32
N ARG A 63 -5.87 10.20 -8.63
CA ARG A 63 -4.48 10.42 -8.25
C ARG A 63 -4.27 9.94 -6.83
N VAL A 64 -3.37 8.98 -6.65
CA VAL A 64 -3.02 8.45 -5.32
C VAL A 64 -1.61 8.90 -4.93
N ALA A 65 -1.49 9.48 -3.74
CA ALA A 65 -0.23 9.72 -3.07
C ALA A 65 -0.11 8.81 -1.85
N VAL A 66 0.97 8.05 -1.72
CA VAL A 66 1.21 7.17 -0.57
C VAL A 66 2.35 7.73 0.27
N LYS A 67 2.04 8.17 1.49
CA LYS A 67 3.01 8.52 2.53
C LYS A 67 3.51 7.25 3.20
N GLN A 68 4.75 7.30 3.69
CA GLN A 68 5.42 6.15 4.29
C GLN A 68 5.93 6.48 5.69
N SER A 69 5.76 5.55 6.62
CA SER A 69 6.45 5.53 7.92
C SER A 69 7.21 4.21 8.05
N HIS A 70 8.46 4.27 8.53
CA HIS A 70 9.33 3.10 8.67
C HIS A 70 10.02 3.08 10.03
N GLY A 71 10.07 1.90 10.64
CA GLY A 71 10.80 1.62 11.87
C GLY A 71 10.69 0.15 12.28
N GLY A 72 11.15 -0.18 13.49
CA GLY A 72 10.99 -1.53 14.02
C GLY A 72 9.52 -1.96 14.07
N SER A 73 9.21 -3.17 13.59
CA SER A 73 7.84 -3.64 13.34
C SER A 73 6.91 -3.49 14.55
N GLY A 74 7.30 -4.00 15.72
CA GLY A 74 6.51 -3.84 16.95
C GLY A 74 6.38 -2.38 17.43
N LYS A 75 7.33 -1.49 17.12
CA LYS A 75 7.20 -0.05 17.42
C LYS A 75 6.17 0.61 16.51
N GLN A 76 6.15 0.24 15.24
CA GLN A 76 5.18 0.71 14.25
C GLN A 76 3.76 0.20 14.57
N ALA A 77 3.64 -1.06 15.01
CA ALA A 77 2.36 -1.58 15.50
C ALA A 77 1.82 -0.77 16.69
N ARG A 78 2.69 -0.49 17.68
CA ARG A 78 2.33 0.33 18.83
C ARG A 78 1.94 1.76 18.44
N SER A 79 2.66 2.41 17.52
CA SER A 79 2.29 3.78 17.12
C SER A 79 0.91 3.84 16.48
N VAL A 80 0.51 2.82 15.71
CA VAL A 80 -0.84 2.71 15.15
C VAL A 80 -1.88 2.45 16.23
N ILE A 81 -1.60 1.55 17.18
CA ILE A 81 -2.45 1.31 18.36
C ILE A 81 -2.66 2.61 19.17
N ASP A 82 -1.62 3.43 19.29
CA ASP A 82 -1.63 4.68 20.06
C ASP A 82 -2.20 5.89 19.27
N GLY A 83 -2.68 5.69 18.05
CA GLY A 83 -3.45 6.69 17.29
C GLY A 83 -2.79 7.23 16.03
N LEU A 84 -1.68 6.66 15.55
CA LEU A 84 -1.21 6.95 14.19
C LEU A 84 -2.18 6.33 13.17
N GLU A 85 -2.93 7.18 12.47
CA GLU A 85 -3.97 6.80 11.52
C GLU A 85 -3.40 6.21 10.22
N ALA A 86 -3.01 4.94 10.26
CA ALA A 86 -2.58 4.19 9.08
C ALA A 86 -3.79 3.71 8.27
N ASP A 87 -3.75 3.92 6.95
CA ASP A 87 -4.72 3.30 6.03
C ASP A 87 -4.37 1.82 5.77
N VAL A 88 -3.07 1.53 5.69
CA VAL A 88 -2.54 0.18 5.53
C VAL A 88 -1.32 0.00 6.42
N VAL A 89 -1.15 -1.23 6.91
CA VAL A 89 0.05 -1.67 7.62
C VAL A 89 0.72 -2.79 6.84
N THR A 90 2.03 -2.71 6.70
CA THR A 90 2.84 -3.74 6.03
C THR A 90 3.99 -4.11 6.94
N LEU A 91 3.73 -4.97 7.93
CA LEU A 91 4.62 -5.26 9.06
C LEU A 91 5.45 -6.53 8.83
N ALA A 92 6.43 -6.78 9.70
CA ALA A 92 7.43 -7.84 9.49
C ALA A 92 6.90 -9.25 9.78
N LEU A 93 5.88 -9.39 10.63
CA LEU A 93 5.35 -10.68 11.07
C LEU A 93 3.90 -10.57 11.56
N ALA A 94 3.18 -11.69 11.54
CA ALA A 94 1.75 -11.75 11.82
C ALA A 94 1.37 -11.24 13.22
N TYR A 95 2.17 -11.58 14.23
CA TYR A 95 1.90 -11.21 15.63
C TYR A 95 1.74 -9.70 15.82
N ASP A 96 2.52 -8.87 15.12
CA ASP A 96 2.39 -7.41 15.23
C ASP A 96 1.04 -6.90 14.68
N ILE A 97 0.44 -7.59 13.70
CA ILE A 97 -0.88 -7.26 13.16
C ILE A 97 -2.00 -7.85 14.05
N ASP A 98 -1.78 -9.02 14.65
CA ASP A 98 -2.69 -9.60 15.65
C ASP A 98 -2.88 -8.64 16.83
N GLU A 99 -1.82 -7.95 17.25
CA GLU A 99 -1.87 -6.94 18.31
C GLU A 99 -2.76 -5.74 17.94
N LEU A 100 -2.80 -5.32 16.66
CA LEU A 100 -3.74 -4.28 16.19
C LEU A 100 -5.20 -4.75 16.32
N ALA A 101 -5.47 -6.01 16.01
CA ALA A 101 -6.80 -6.60 16.15
C ALA A 101 -7.21 -6.72 17.63
N ALA A 102 -6.31 -7.26 18.45
CA ALA A 102 -6.58 -7.59 19.84
C ALA A 102 -6.69 -6.36 20.74
N LYS A 103 -5.79 -5.38 20.58
CA LYS A 103 -5.69 -4.23 21.51
C LYS A 103 -6.50 -3.02 21.06
N ALA A 104 -6.54 -2.75 19.76
CA ALA A 104 -7.17 -1.53 19.22
C ALA A 104 -8.39 -1.83 18.33
N ARG A 105 -8.64 -3.09 17.97
CA ARG A 105 -9.74 -3.51 17.08
C ARG A 105 -9.74 -2.77 15.73
N LEU A 106 -8.56 -2.39 15.26
CA LEU A 106 -8.38 -1.61 14.02
C LEU A 106 -8.47 -2.50 12.76
N VAL A 107 -8.25 -3.80 12.92
CA VAL A 107 -8.43 -4.80 11.87
C VAL A 107 -9.27 -5.97 12.40
N PRO A 108 -10.00 -6.70 11.54
CA PRO A 108 -10.74 -7.90 11.94
C PRO A 108 -9.82 -8.96 12.56
N ALA A 109 -10.34 -9.75 13.49
CA ALA A 109 -9.57 -10.85 14.11
C ALA A 109 -9.12 -11.92 13.10
N ASP A 110 -9.81 -12.05 11.97
CA ASP A 110 -9.50 -12.97 10.88
C ASP A 110 -8.74 -12.29 9.71
N TRP A 111 -8.09 -11.14 9.97
CA TRP A 111 -7.39 -10.34 8.96
C TRP A 111 -6.48 -11.17 8.05
N GLN A 112 -5.78 -12.17 8.61
CA GLN A 112 -4.76 -12.95 7.92
C GLN A 112 -5.33 -13.75 6.74
N LYS A 113 -6.63 -14.06 6.77
CA LYS A 113 -7.35 -14.80 5.71
C LYS A 113 -7.88 -13.91 4.60
N ARG A 114 -7.82 -12.57 4.74
CA ARG A 114 -8.41 -11.63 3.78
C ARG A 114 -7.63 -11.55 2.47
N LEU A 115 -6.34 -11.91 2.48
CA LEU A 115 -5.50 -12.01 1.31
C LEU A 115 -4.83 -13.40 1.23
N PRO A 116 -4.49 -13.89 0.02
CA PRO A 116 -3.80 -15.17 -0.15
C PRO A 116 -2.50 -15.28 0.64
N ASN A 117 -2.02 -16.51 0.83
CA ASN A 117 -0.71 -16.81 1.44
C ASN A 117 -0.54 -16.20 2.84
N ASN A 118 -1.57 -16.29 3.68
CA ASN A 118 -1.59 -15.71 5.03
C ASN A 118 -1.33 -14.19 5.03
N SER A 119 -1.83 -13.50 3.99
CA SER A 119 -1.59 -12.07 3.77
C SER A 119 -0.10 -11.69 3.66
N ALA A 120 0.75 -12.63 3.25
CA ALA A 120 2.17 -12.42 2.98
C ALA A 120 2.44 -12.49 1.46
N PRO A 121 2.46 -11.35 0.74
CA PRO A 121 2.67 -11.33 -0.71
C PRO A 121 4.10 -11.69 -1.13
N TYR A 122 5.05 -11.72 -0.20
CA TYR A 122 6.42 -12.15 -0.39
C TYR A 122 6.97 -12.79 0.91
N THR A 123 8.08 -13.49 0.80
CA THR A 123 8.82 -14.04 1.94
C THR A 123 10.28 -13.62 1.90
N SER A 124 10.98 -13.81 3.02
CA SER A 124 12.42 -13.61 3.12
C SER A 124 13.01 -14.69 4.04
N THR A 125 14.30 -14.63 4.31
CA THR A 125 14.97 -15.52 5.25
C THR A 125 16.07 -14.77 5.99
N ILE A 126 16.56 -15.37 7.08
CA ILE A 126 17.65 -14.81 7.87
C ILE A 126 18.97 -15.38 7.37
N VAL A 127 19.94 -14.48 7.12
CA VAL A 127 21.28 -14.81 6.64
C VAL A 127 22.32 -14.02 7.42
N PHE A 128 23.56 -14.45 7.37
CA PHE A 128 24.69 -13.68 7.90
C PHE A 128 25.30 -12.80 6.80
N LEU A 129 25.41 -11.51 7.08
CA LEU A 129 26.25 -10.60 6.30
C LEU A 129 27.58 -10.43 7.02
N VAL A 130 28.68 -10.88 6.40
CA VAL A 130 30.04 -10.76 6.95
C VAL A 130 30.87 -9.73 6.19
N ARG A 131 31.90 -9.18 6.84
CA ARG A 131 32.89 -8.31 6.17
C ARG A 131 33.69 -9.11 5.14
N LYS A 132 34.25 -8.40 4.15
CA LYS A 132 35.10 -8.98 3.10
C LYS A 132 36.18 -9.89 3.69
N GLY A 133 36.31 -11.08 3.12
CA GLY A 133 37.26 -12.11 3.56
C GLY A 133 36.79 -12.97 4.74
N ASN A 134 35.63 -12.67 5.35
CA ASN A 134 35.10 -13.38 6.51
C ASN A 134 36.15 -13.57 7.63
N PRO A 135 36.69 -12.47 8.22
CA PRO A 135 37.83 -12.54 9.12
C PRO A 135 37.56 -13.31 10.42
N LYS A 136 36.28 -13.52 10.76
CA LYS A 136 35.84 -14.28 11.93
C LYS A 136 35.46 -15.74 11.59
N GLY A 137 35.54 -16.12 10.31
CA GLY A 137 35.24 -17.47 9.85
C GLY A 137 33.81 -17.93 10.11
N ILE A 138 32.84 -17.00 10.16
CA ILE A 138 31.43 -17.29 10.47
C ILE A 138 30.81 -18.05 9.30
N LYS A 139 30.26 -19.23 9.57
CA LYS A 139 29.60 -20.11 8.60
C LYS A 139 28.24 -20.59 9.09
N ASP A 140 28.07 -20.73 10.40
CA ASP A 140 26.83 -21.26 11.00
C ASP A 140 26.54 -20.62 12.37
N TRP A 141 25.37 -20.92 12.94
CA TRP A 141 24.87 -20.36 14.19
C TRP A 141 25.81 -20.55 15.38
N ASP A 142 26.48 -21.70 15.46
CA ASP A 142 27.46 -22.01 16.53
C ASP A 142 28.68 -21.07 16.50
N ASP A 143 28.95 -20.43 15.36
CA ASP A 143 30.04 -19.45 15.27
C ASP A 143 29.69 -18.14 15.99
N LEU A 144 28.40 -17.79 16.13
CA LEU A 144 27.97 -16.53 16.71
C LEU A 144 28.21 -16.42 18.23
N ILE A 145 28.45 -17.55 18.91
CA ILE A 145 28.68 -17.60 20.36
C ILE A 145 30.17 -17.69 20.73
N LYS A 146 31.06 -17.72 19.73
CA LYS A 146 32.51 -17.77 19.96
C LYS A 146 33.01 -16.45 20.54
N SER A 147 33.98 -16.54 21.45
CA SER A 147 34.58 -15.35 22.07
C SER A 147 35.15 -14.38 21.03
N GLY A 148 34.72 -13.11 21.09
CA GLY A 148 35.21 -12.05 20.22
C GLY A 148 34.69 -12.08 18.78
N VAL A 149 33.64 -12.85 18.50
CA VAL A 149 32.73 -12.64 17.34
C VAL A 149 31.81 -11.47 17.66
#